data_AF-A0A4S4BZ77-F1
#
_entry.id   AF-A0A4S4BZ77-F1
#
_cell.length_a   1.000
_cell.length_b   1.000
_cell.length_c   1.000
_cell.angle_alpha   90.00
_cell.angle_beta   90.00
_cell.angle_gamma   90.00
#
_symmetry.space_group_name_H-M   'P 1'
#
loop_
_entity.id
_entity.type
_entity.pdbx_description
1 polymer ?
#
loop_
_entity_poly.entity_id
_entity_poly.type
_entity_poly.pdbx_seq_one_letter_code
_entity_poly.pdbx_strand_id
1 'polypeptide(L)'
;MHTIEQLSERLIEEACAIRASDIHIVPKEHDTLIQFRVDDDLIEKRSMKKETCERIISHLKFLASMDIGERRRPQNGALSISTSNIHVHLRLSTLPTIHEESLVIRILPQEKIPPITQLSLFPATTNKLLSILNHSHGLMIFTGPTGLVRRDNVIISL
;
A
#
# COMPACT_ATOMS: atom_id res chain seq x y z
N MET A 1 -26.01 1.85 14.96
CA MET A 1 -24.69 2.51 15.04
C MET A 1 -23.68 1.58 14.38
N HIS A 2 -22.91 2.05 13.40
CA HIS A 2 -21.83 1.25 12.81
C HIS A 2 -20.62 1.24 13.76
N THR A 3 -19.98 0.07 13.90
CA THR A 3 -18.77 -0.05 14.73
C THR A 3 -17.56 0.56 14.00
N ILE A 4 -16.50 0.91 14.75
CA ILE A 4 -15.26 1.47 14.16
C ILE A 4 -14.57 0.46 13.23
N GLU A 5 -14.65 -0.83 13.56
CA GLU A 5 -14.20 -1.94 12.72
C GLU A 5 -14.88 -1.90 11.36
N GLN A 6 -16.22 -1.90 11.33
CA GLN A 6 -17.02 -1.83 10.09
C GLN A 6 -16.74 -0.57 9.26
N LEU A 7 -16.43 0.55 9.90
CA LEU A 7 -16.07 1.79 9.20
C LEU A 7 -14.66 1.70 8.58
N SER A 8 -13.72 1.08 9.29
CA SER A 8 -12.35 0.87 8.83
C SER A 8 -12.32 -0.08 7.62
N GLU A 9 -13.07 -1.19 7.71
CA GLU A 9 -13.21 -2.15 6.61
C GLU A 9 -13.85 -1.51 5.39
N ARG A 10 -15.00 -0.82 5.55
CA ARG A 10 -15.66 -0.14 4.43
C ARG A 10 -14.79 0.90 3.76
N LEU A 11 -14.00 1.66 4.51
CA LEU A 11 -13.07 2.65 3.95
C LEU A 11 -12.03 1.99 3.03
N ILE A 12 -11.52 0.83 3.41
CA ILE A 12 -10.56 0.06 2.62
C ILE A 12 -11.25 -0.58 1.41
N GLU A 13 -12.44 -1.15 1.59
CA GLU A 13 -13.23 -1.72 0.50
C GLU A 13 -13.61 -0.67 -0.56
N GLU A 14 -14.05 0.52 -0.14
CA GLU A 14 -14.35 1.64 -1.03
C GLU A 14 -13.13 2.05 -1.86
N ALA A 15 -11.95 2.16 -1.23
CA ALA A 15 -10.71 2.51 -1.90
C ALA A 15 -10.28 1.41 -2.91
N CYS A 16 -10.38 0.14 -2.52
CA CYS A 16 -10.12 -0.99 -3.40
C CYS A 16 -11.08 -1.04 -4.60
N ALA A 17 -12.37 -0.76 -4.40
CA ALA A 17 -13.39 -0.79 -5.45
C ALA A 17 -13.11 0.21 -6.57
N ILE A 18 -12.55 1.38 -6.25
CA ILE A 18 -12.13 2.39 -7.22
C ILE A 18 -10.67 2.28 -7.64
N ARG A 19 -9.98 1.21 -7.24
CA ARG A 19 -8.55 0.95 -7.54
C ARG A 19 -7.62 2.07 -7.08
N ALA A 20 -7.88 2.65 -5.92
CA ALA A 20 -6.99 3.63 -5.31
C ALA A 20 -5.63 3.01 -4.94
N SER A 21 -4.54 3.77 -5.09
CA SER A 21 -3.19 3.37 -4.65
C SER A 21 -2.94 3.72 -3.20
N ASP A 22 -3.50 4.82 -2.71
CA ASP A 22 -3.27 5.33 -1.36
C ASP A 22 -4.58 5.90 -0.78
N ILE A 23 -4.77 5.69 0.53
CA ILE A 23 -5.81 6.33 1.33
C ILE A 23 -5.13 7.32 2.27
N HIS A 24 -5.58 8.56 2.25
CA HIS A 24 -5.09 9.63 3.10
C HIS A 24 -6.16 10.03 4.11
N ILE A 25 -5.83 9.98 5.39
CA ILE A 25 -6.63 10.50 6.50
C ILE A 25 -5.88 11.71 7.04
N VAL A 26 -6.32 12.90 6.67
CA VAL A 26 -5.62 14.16 6.92
C VAL A 26 -6.45 15.04 7.86
N PRO A 27 -6.00 15.25 9.10
CA PRO A 27 -6.69 16.15 10.02
C PRO A 27 -6.60 17.59 9.52
N LYS A 28 -7.73 18.31 9.58
CA LYS A 28 -7.87 19.74 9.28
C LYS A 28 -8.25 20.48 10.57
N GLU A 29 -8.56 21.78 10.48
CA GLU A 29 -8.86 22.59 11.67
C GLU A 29 -10.15 22.15 12.37
N HIS A 30 -11.20 21.80 11.62
CA HIS A 30 -12.53 21.47 12.17
C HIS A 30 -12.95 20.02 11.96
N ASP A 31 -12.43 19.37 10.94
CA ASP A 31 -12.77 18.00 10.54
C ASP A 31 -11.51 17.22 10.14
N THR A 32 -11.71 15.97 9.73
CA THR A 32 -10.66 15.16 9.11
C THR A 32 -11.07 14.85 7.68
N LEU A 33 -10.23 15.22 6.73
CA LEU A 33 -10.43 14.99 5.31
C LEU A 33 -9.93 13.58 4.95
N ILE A 34 -10.75 12.83 4.23
CA ILE A 34 -10.38 11.55 3.64
C ILE A 34 -10.22 11.73 2.14
N GLN A 35 -9.05 11.38 1.64
CA GLN A 35 -8.72 11.45 0.21
C GLN A 35 -8.24 10.08 -0.28
N PHE A 36 -8.52 9.78 -1.53
CA PHE A 36 -8.00 8.59 -2.21
C PHE A 36 -7.11 9.03 -3.37
N ARG A 37 -5.96 8.40 -3.53
CA ARG A 37 -5.14 8.56 -4.73
C ARG A 37 -5.60 7.55 -5.77
N VAL A 38 -6.09 8.00 -6.92
CA VAL A 38 -6.53 7.16 -8.04
C VAL A 38 -5.85 7.67 -9.29
N ASP A 39 -5.16 6.80 -10.03
CA ASP A 39 -4.43 7.17 -11.25
C ASP A 39 -3.49 8.39 -11.07
N ASP A 40 -2.86 8.46 -9.89
CA ASP A 40 -1.95 9.52 -9.42
C ASP A 40 -2.61 10.86 -9.01
N ASP A 41 -3.93 10.99 -9.16
CA ASP A 41 -4.69 12.13 -8.69
C ASP A 41 -5.23 11.91 -7.27
N LEU A 42 -5.13 12.93 -6.42
CA LEU A 42 -5.74 12.95 -5.09
C LEU A 42 -7.17 13.46 -5.18
N ILE A 43 -8.13 12.58 -4.88
CA ILE A 43 -9.56 12.86 -4.93
C ILE A 43 -10.10 12.96 -3.50
N GLU A 44 -10.73 14.08 -3.17
CA GLU A 44 -11.43 14.24 -1.89
C GLU A 44 -12.68 13.36 -1.87
N LYS A 45 -12.74 12.43 -0.91
CA LYS A 45 -13.85 11.48 -0.81
C LYS A 45 -14.95 12.00 0.11
N ARG A 46 -14.57 12.41 1.33
CA ARG A 46 -15.48 12.91 2.37
C ARG A 46 -14.71 13.54 3.52
N SER A 47 -15.39 14.37 4.30
CA SER A 47 -14.95 14.78 5.63
C SER A 47 -15.64 13.95 6.71
N MET A 48 -14.94 13.70 7.81
CA MET A 48 -15.45 13.00 8.99
C MET A 48 -15.09 13.75 10.27
N LYS A 49 -15.83 13.49 11.35
CA LYS A 49 -15.53 14.04 12.67
C LYS A 49 -14.17 13.52 13.14
N LYS A 50 -13.34 14.42 13.70
CA LYS A 50 -12.00 14.13 14.23
C LYS A 50 -11.97 12.92 15.15
N GLU A 51 -12.87 12.88 16.13
CA GLU A 51 -12.98 11.77 17.08
C GLU A 51 -13.23 10.42 16.38
N THR A 52 -14.01 10.40 15.31
CA THR A 52 -14.26 9.16 14.55
C THR A 52 -13.00 8.72 13.81
N CYS A 53 -12.27 9.64 13.18
CA CYS A 53 -11.01 9.35 12.50
C CYS A 53 -9.90 8.93 13.48
N GLU A 54 -9.79 9.55 14.66
CA GLU A 54 -8.84 9.12 15.69
C GLU A 54 -9.09 7.68 16.13
N ARG A 55 -10.36 7.29 16.26
CA ARG A 55 -10.74 5.90 16.60
C ARG A 55 -10.41 4.93 15.47
N ILE A 56 -10.61 5.34 14.21
CA ILE A 56 -10.20 4.55 13.03
C ILE A 56 -8.67 4.38 13.00
N ILE A 57 -7.89 5.45 13.19
CA ILE A 57 -6.43 5.39 13.22
C ILE A 57 -5.97 4.47 14.36
N SER A 58 -6.55 4.59 15.55
CA SER A 58 -6.21 3.74 16.70
C SER A 58 -6.51 2.26 16.43
N HIS A 59 -7.64 1.97 15.80
CA HIS A 59 -8.02 0.62 15.37
C HIS A 59 -7.04 0.06 14.33
N LEU A 60 -6.68 0.85 13.32
CA LEU A 60 -5.73 0.44 12.29
C LEU A 60 -4.30 0.27 12.83
N LYS A 61 -3.90 1.10 13.80
CA LYS A 61 -2.64 0.93 14.55
C LYS A 61 -2.62 -0.40 15.30
N PHE A 62 -3.69 -0.73 16.01
CA PHE A 62 -3.83 -2.03 16.68
C PHE A 62 -3.65 -3.19 15.70
N LEU A 63 -4.39 -3.18 14.59
CA LEU A 63 -4.31 -4.26 13.59
C LEU A 63 -2.92 -4.40 12.97
N ALA A 64 -2.23 -3.29 12.73
CA ALA A 64 -0.89 -3.29 12.16
C ALA A 64 0.25 -3.39 13.21
N SER A 65 -0.07 -3.77 14.45
CA SER A 65 0.89 -3.93 15.55
C SER A 65 1.73 -2.67 15.84
N MET A 66 1.13 -1.48 15.66
CA MET A 66 1.73 -0.19 16.00
C MET A 66 1.35 0.24 17.43
N ASP A 67 2.15 1.11 18.04
CA ASP A 67 1.88 1.64 19.38
C ASP A 67 0.76 2.70 19.32
N ILE A 68 -0.42 2.33 19.83
CA ILE A 68 -1.61 3.19 19.84
C ILE A 68 -1.41 4.43 20.72
N GLY A 69 -0.64 4.31 21.82
CA GLY A 69 -0.40 5.37 22.79
C GLY A 69 0.60 6.42 22.29
N GLU A 70 1.54 6.03 21.43
CA GLU A 70 2.50 6.97 20.85
C GLU A 70 1.89 7.70 19.64
N ARG A 71 1.77 9.02 19.75
CA ARG A 71 1.24 9.91 18.68
C ARG A 71 2.21 11.01 18.27
N ARG A 72 3.40 11.09 18.90
CA ARG A 72 4.39 12.16 18.71
C ARG A 72 5.50 11.79 17.74
N ARG A 73 5.59 10.50 17.35
CA ARG A 73 6.61 9.99 16.43
C ARG A 73 5.92 9.32 15.24
N PRO A 74 6.48 9.45 14.03
CA PRO A 74 6.05 8.67 12.89
C PRO A 74 6.11 7.17 13.19
N GLN A 75 5.11 6.42 12.74
CA GLN A 75 5.10 4.96 12.83
C GLN A 75 4.85 4.36 11.46
N ASN A 76 5.35 3.14 11.27
CA ASN A 76 5.08 2.35 10.07
C ASN A 76 4.60 0.98 10.50
N GLY A 77 3.57 0.50 9.84
CA GLY A 77 3.00 -0.82 10.05
C GLY A 77 2.66 -1.47 8.71
N ALA A 78 2.42 -2.78 8.76
CA ALA A 78 1.88 -3.52 7.63
C ALA A 78 0.73 -4.39 8.13
N LEU A 79 -0.28 -4.55 7.28
CA LEU A 79 -1.46 -5.33 7.59
C LEU A 79 -1.87 -6.08 6.33
N SER A 80 -2.29 -7.33 6.47
CA SER A 80 -2.92 -8.08 5.39
C SER A 80 -4.38 -8.26 5.73
N ILE A 81 -5.27 -7.85 4.83
CA ILE A 81 -6.71 -8.00 5.00
C ILE A 81 -7.20 -8.99 3.95
N SER A 82 -7.93 -10.00 4.41
CA SER A 82 -8.59 -11.00 3.56
C SER A 82 -10.05 -11.09 3.98
N THR A 83 -10.93 -10.43 3.24
CA THR A 83 -12.39 -10.60 3.35
C THR A 83 -12.90 -11.39 2.15
N SER A 84 -14.19 -11.71 2.12
CA SER A 84 -14.81 -12.43 1.00
C SER A 84 -14.63 -11.73 -0.36
N ASN A 85 -14.45 -10.40 -0.34
CA ASN A 85 -14.43 -9.57 -1.54
C ASN A 85 -13.02 -9.07 -1.92
N ILE A 86 -12.12 -8.95 -0.94
CA ILE A 86 -10.78 -8.38 -1.17
C ILE A 86 -9.71 -9.15 -0.41
N HIS A 87 -8.57 -9.40 -1.07
CA HIS A 87 -7.35 -9.85 -0.43
C HIS A 87 -6.23 -8.87 -0.77
N VAL A 88 -5.84 -8.02 0.17
CA VAL A 88 -4.89 -6.93 -0.07
C VAL A 88 -3.85 -6.84 1.03
N HIS A 89 -2.63 -6.47 0.64
CA HIS A 89 -1.58 -6.10 1.57
C HIS A 89 -1.54 -4.58 1.68
N LEU A 90 -1.50 -4.08 2.90
CA LEU A 90 -1.55 -2.67 3.20
C LEU A 90 -0.26 -2.28 3.93
N ARG A 91 0.28 -1.12 3.58
CA ARG A 91 1.33 -0.46 4.34
C ARG A 91 0.76 0.81 4.94
N LEU A 92 0.86 0.93 6.26
CA LEU A 92 0.34 2.05 7.01
C LEU A 92 1.51 2.91 7.49
N SER A 93 1.36 4.22 7.37
CA SER A 93 2.34 5.19 7.87
C SER A 93 1.61 6.31 8.58
N THR A 94 1.93 6.54 9.85
CA THR A 94 1.38 7.66 10.62
C THR A 94 2.38 8.79 10.71
N LEU A 95 1.88 10.03 10.74
CA LEU A 95 2.69 11.22 11.00
C LEU A 95 2.00 12.11 12.04
N PRO A 96 2.75 12.59 13.06
CA PRO A 96 2.24 13.56 14.02
C PRO A 96 1.90 14.87 13.30
N THR A 97 0.75 15.44 13.62
CA THR A 97 0.37 16.82 13.27
C THR A 97 0.24 17.63 14.55
N ILE A 98 -0.13 18.92 14.47
CA ILE A 98 -0.10 19.86 15.61
C ILE A 98 -0.83 19.29 16.84
N HIS A 99 -2.02 18.71 16.65
CA HIS A 99 -2.84 18.15 17.74
C HIS A 99 -3.39 16.75 17.46
N GLU A 100 -3.20 16.23 16.25
CA GLU A 100 -3.81 14.98 15.77
C GLU A 100 -2.75 14.11 15.08
N GLU A 101 -3.15 12.90 14.68
CA GLU A 101 -2.30 12.00 13.90
C GLU A 101 -2.89 11.90 12.49
N SER A 102 -2.05 12.04 11.47
CA SER A 102 -2.42 11.72 10.10
C SER A 102 -2.03 10.28 9.77
N LEU A 103 -2.79 9.62 8.91
CA LEU A 103 -2.52 8.26 8.47
C LEU A 103 -2.57 8.18 6.94
N VAL A 104 -1.55 7.57 6.36
CA VAL A 104 -1.54 7.16 4.95
C VAL A 104 -1.52 5.64 4.91
N ILE A 105 -2.41 5.06 4.09
CA ILE A 105 -2.49 3.63 3.85
C ILE A 105 -2.20 3.40 2.37
N ARG A 106 -1.07 2.78 2.06
CA ARG A 106 -0.76 2.33 0.71
C ARG A 106 -1.35 0.96 0.48
N ILE A 107 -2.19 0.83 -0.55
CA ILE A 107 -2.75 -0.43 -1.00
C ILE A 107 -1.73 -1.05 -1.95
N LEU A 108 -1.10 -2.15 -1.53
CA LEU A 108 -0.17 -2.87 -2.38
C LEU A 108 -0.99 -3.79 -3.29
N PRO A 109 -0.85 -3.67 -4.62
CA PRO A 109 -1.54 -4.56 -5.53
C PRO A 109 -1.11 -5.99 -5.24
N GLN A 110 -2.07 -6.91 -5.24
CA GLN A 110 -1.76 -8.34 -5.37
C GLN A 110 -1.23 -8.54 -6.79
N GLU A 111 0.08 -8.40 -6.95
CA GLU A 111 0.72 -8.70 -8.22
C GLU A 111 0.51 -10.18 -8.53
N LYS A 112 -0.38 -10.48 -9.48
CA LYS A 112 -0.17 -11.67 -10.30
C LYS A 112 1.13 -11.42 -11.02
N ILE A 113 2.22 -12.05 -10.56
CA ILE A 113 3.50 -12.00 -11.27
C ILE A 113 3.21 -12.50 -12.68
N PRO A 114 3.24 -11.63 -13.70
CA PRO A 114 2.97 -12.09 -15.04
C PRO A 114 4.08 -13.07 -15.43
N PRO A 115 3.76 -14.14 -16.19
CA PRO A 115 4.77 -15.03 -16.70
C PRO A 115 5.85 -14.23 -17.45
N ILE A 116 7.10 -14.69 -17.39
CA ILE A 116 8.24 -13.98 -18.00
C ILE A 116 8.06 -13.71 -19.51
N THR A 117 7.22 -14.51 -20.17
CA THR A 117 6.80 -14.34 -21.57
C THR A 117 5.98 -13.07 -21.81
N GLN A 118 5.30 -12.54 -20.79
CA GLN A 118 4.53 -11.30 -20.85
C GLN A 118 5.31 -10.07 -20.37
N LEU A 119 6.53 -10.25 -19.83
CA LEU A 119 7.37 -9.16 -19.33
C LEU A 119 8.24 -8.50 -20.42
N SER A 120 8.39 -9.13 -21.58
CA SER A 120 9.24 -8.64 -22.67
C SER A 120 8.42 -8.24 -23.89
N LEU A 121 8.74 -7.08 -24.47
CA LEU A 121 8.22 -6.63 -25.76
C LEU A 121 8.70 -7.49 -26.94
N PHE A 122 9.77 -8.27 -26.75
CA PHE A 122 10.39 -9.08 -27.81
C PHE A 122 10.58 -10.53 -27.37
N PRO A 123 9.90 -11.49 -28.03
CA PRO A 123 10.00 -12.92 -27.70
C PRO A 123 11.43 -13.49 -27.78
N ALA A 124 12.26 -12.99 -28.70
CA ALA A 124 13.63 -13.44 -28.87
C ALA A 124 14.51 -13.14 -27.64
N THR A 125 14.33 -11.97 -27.02
CA THR A 125 15.05 -11.58 -25.81
C THR A 125 14.66 -12.43 -24.61
N THR A 126 13.36 -12.76 -24.47
CA THR A 126 12.87 -13.65 -23.42
C THR A 126 13.48 -15.05 -23.50
N ASN A 127 13.55 -15.62 -24.70
CA ASN A 127 14.12 -16.94 -24.91
C ASN A 127 15.62 -16.97 -24.57
N LYS A 128 16.34 -15.91 -24.91
CA LYS A 128 17.75 -15.75 -24.53
C LYS A 128 17.90 -15.66 -23.02
N LEU A 129 17.08 -14.86 -22.34
CA LEU A 129 17.08 -14.75 -20.87
C LEU A 129 16.78 -16.10 -20.21
N LEU A 130 15.73 -16.80 -20.64
CA LEU A 130 15.37 -18.15 -20.18
C LEU A 130 16.51 -19.16 -20.38
N SER A 131 17.21 -19.09 -21.52
CA SER A 131 18.35 -19.97 -21.78
C SER A 131 19.51 -19.71 -20.80
N ILE A 132 19.76 -18.45 -20.42
CA ILE A 132 20.78 -18.10 -19.44
C ILE A 132 20.35 -18.56 -18.04
N LEU A 133 19.07 -18.41 -17.67
CA LEU A 133 18.52 -18.91 -16.41
C LEU A 133 18.65 -20.43 -16.23
N ASN A 134 18.77 -21.20 -17.32
CA ASN A 134 18.97 -22.65 -17.28
C ASN A 134 20.44 -23.08 -17.10
N HIS A 135 21.39 -22.13 -17.01
CA HIS A 135 22.78 -22.47 -16.70
C HIS A 135 22.92 -22.83 -15.20
N SER A 136 23.78 -23.78 -14.89
CA SER A 136 23.95 -24.31 -13.53
C SER A 136 24.77 -23.43 -12.58
N HIS A 137 25.34 -22.33 -13.10
CA HIS A 137 26.07 -21.33 -12.34
C HIS A 137 26.21 -20.04 -13.17
N GLY A 138 26.14 -18.89 -12.51
CA GLY A 138 26.41 -17.60 -13.14
C GLY A 138 25.85 -16.41 -12.37
N LEU A 139 26.42 -15.23 -12.60
CA LEU A 139 25.93 -13.99 -12.00
C LEU A 139 25.10 -13.21 -13.02
N MET A 140 23.84 -12.92 -12.67
CA MET A 140 22.96 -12.06 -13.46
C MET A 140 22.61 -10.80 -12.67
N ILE A 141 22.85 -9.63 -13.27
CA ILE A 141 22.62 -8.33 -12.65
C ILE A 141 21.54 -7.60 -13.44
N PHE A 142 20.44 -7.25 -12.78
CA PHE A 142 19.40 -6.38 -13.34
C PHE A 142 19.60 -4.94 -12.83
N THR A 143 19.75 -3.99 -13.75
CA THR A 143 19.92 -2.57 -13.42
C THR A 143 18.79 -1.74 -14.05
N GLY A 144 18.42 -0.64 -13.40
CA GLY A 144 17.41 0.31 -13.90
C GLY A 144 17.06 1.37 -12.84
N PRO A 145 16.35 2.44 -13.23
CA PRO A 145 15.87 3.46 -12.28
C PRO A 145 14.92 2.85 -11.24
N THR A 146 14.88 3.42 -10.03
CA THR A 146 13.93 3.03 -8.97
C THR A 146 12.50 3.06 -9.50
N GLY A 147 11.78 1.94 -9.38
CA GLY A 147 10.41 1.77 -9.90
C GLY A 147 10.28 1.06 -11.25
N LEU A 148 11.35 0.94 -12.05
CA LEU A 148 11.36 0.12 -13.28
C LEU A 148 11.81 -1.33 -13.01
N VAL A 149 12.64 -1.54 -11.99
CA VAL A 149 13.00 -2.86 -11.48
C VAL A 149 12.22 -3.08 -10.18
N ARG A 150 11.49 -4.19 -10.11
CA ARG A 150 10.49 -4.47 -9.06
C ARG A 150 11.05 -4.55 -7.63
N ARG A 151 12.37 -4.55 -7.48
CA ARG A 151 13.10 -4.32 -6.23
C ARG A 151 14.44 -3.68 -6.60
N ASP A 152 14.86 -2.67 -5.86
CA ASP A 152 16.16 -2.01 -6.04
C ASP A 152 17.28 -3.07 -6.12
N ASN A 153 17.99 -3.11 -7.24
CA ASN A 153 19.13 -4.00 -7.55
C ASN A 153 18.87 -5.51 -7.31
N VAL A 154 18.20 -6.18 -8.26
CA VAL A 154 18.06 -7.64 -8.23
C VAL A 154 19.36 -8.28 -8.71
N ILE A 155 20.12 -8.85 -7.78
CA ILE A 155 21.21 -9.79 -8.05
C ILE A 155 20.62 -11.20 -7.96
N ILE A 156 20.70 -11.96 -9.07
CA ILE A 156 20.35 -13.38 -9.08
C ILE A 156 21.64 -14.15 -9.29
N SER A 157 22.03 -14.95 -8.30
CA SER A 157 23.05 -15.99 -8.48
C SER A 157 22.33 -17.23 -8.97
N LEU A 158 22.69 -17.69 -10.18
CA LEU A 158 22.33 -18.99 -10.72
C LEU A 158 23.26 -20.05 -10.18
#